data_AF-A0A445JJQ0-F1
#
_entry.id   AF-A0A445JJQ0-F1
#
_cell.length_a   1.000
_cell.length_b   1.000
_cell.length_c   1.000
_cell.angle_alpha   90.00
_cell.angle_beta   90.00
_cell.angle_gamma   90.00
#
_symmetry.space_group_name_H-M   'P 1'
#
loop_
_entity.id
_entity.type
_entity.pdbx_description
1 polymer ?
#
loop_
_entity_poly.entity_id
_entity_poly.type
_entity_poly.pdbx_seq_one_letter_code
_entity_poly.pdbx_strand_id
1 'polypeptide(L)'
;MHGYPYIIFMDLTVLPFFVYLEISMLKTLERYQKCSYGAVEVTKPAKELESSYREYLKLKARFESLQRTQRNLLGEDLGPLNTKELEHLERQLDSSLKQVRSTKTQFMLDQLSDLQTKEQMLVEANRSLTVKLEEINSRNHYRQSWEAGDQSMPYGGGPQNSHSHQGFFQPLECNPTLQIGPDYRYNDVASDQITATTQPQQVSGFIPGWML
;
A
#
# COMPACT_ATOMS: atom_id res chain seq x y z
N MET A 1 96.89 23.12 -3.03
CA MET A 1 96.12 22.14 -2.23
C MET A 1 96.07 22.66 -0.80
N HIS A 2 95.09 23.52 -0.50
CA HIS A 2 94.81 24.08 0.83
C HIS A 2 93.46 23.51 1.28
N GLY A 3 93.36 23.00 2.50
CA GLY A 3 92.10 22.50 3.05
C GLY A 3 92.14 22.47 4.57
N TYR A 4 91.83 23.61 5.20
CA TYR A 4 91.51 23.64 6.62
C TYR A 4 90.03 23.27 6.80
N PRO A 5 89.67 22.29 7.63
CA PRO A 5 88.28 21.98 7.91
C PRO A 5 87.70 23.07 8.81
N TYR A 6 86.62 23.71 8.36
CA TYR A 6 85.85 24.67 9.14
C TYR A 6 85.18 23.94 10.31
N ILE A 7 85.84 23.91 11.46
CA ILE A 7 85.19 23.58 12.73
C ILE A 7 84.38 24.82 13.12
N ILE A 8 83.06 24.75 12.94
CA ILE A 8 82.16 25.82 13.36
C ILE A 8 82.17 25.82 14.89
N PHE A 9 82.96 26.71 15.50
CA PHE A 9 82.87 27.00 16.94
C PHE A 9 81.52 27.66 17.19
N MET A 10 80.52 26.86 17.56
CA MET A 10 79.32 27.37 18.21
C MET A 10 79.79 27.97 19.55
N ASP A 11 79.60 29.27 19.73
CA ASP A 11 79.98 29.99 20.95
C ASP A 11 79.43 29.23 22.18
N LEU A 12 80.29 29.01 23.19
CA LEU A 12 79.96 28.27 24.41
C LEU A 12 78.73 28.81 25.13
N THR A 13 78.39 30.08 24.92
CA THR A 13 77.18 30.71 25.46
C THR A 13 75.88 30.29 24.76
N VAL A 14 75.94 29.81 23.52
CA VAL A 14 74.77 29.46 22.69
C VAL A 14 74.46 27.95 22.73
N LEU A 15 75.47 27.13 23.03
CA LEU A 15 75.35 25.69 23.24
C LEU A 15 74.21 25.26 24.19
N PRO A 16 74.04 25.85 25.40
CA PRO A 16 72.94 25.46 26.29
C PRO A 16 71.55 25.81 25.73
N PHE A 17 71.44 26.90 24.96
CA PHE A 17 70.19 27.28 24.31
C PHE A 17 69.84 26.34 23.15
N PHE A 18 70.84 25.93 22.37
CA PHE A 18 70.70 24.92 21.32
C PHE A 18 70.25 23.57 21.89
N VAL A 19 70.92 23.09 22.94
CA VAL A 19 70.57 21.84 23.63
C VAL A 19 69.15 21.93 24.22
N TYR A 20 68.76 23.07 24.80
CA TYR A 20 67.41 23.26 25.31
C TYR A 20 66.35 23.25 24.20
N LEU A 21 66.63 23.90 23.07
CA LEU A 21 65.72 23.93 21.92
C LEU A 21 65.54 22.54 21.33
N GLU A 22 66.63 21.76 21.22
CA GLU A 22 66.59 20.38 20.76
C GLU A 22 65.78 19.48 21.71
N ILE A 23 65.99 19.61 23.03
CA ILE A 23 65.20 18.89 24.05
C ILE A 23 63.72 19.29 24.00
N SER A 24 63.41 20.58 23.84
CA SER A 24 62.04 21.09 23.77
C SER A 24 61.32 20.62 22.51
N MET A 25 62.03 20.63 21.38
CA MET A 25 61.55 20.12 20.11
C MET A 25 61.31 18.61 20.20
N LEU A 26 62.25 17.83 20.74
CA LEU A 26 62.10 16.40 20.96
C LEU A 26 60.90 16.07 21.87
N LYS A 27 60.73 16.79 22.98
CA LYS A 27 59.55 16.64 23.86
C LYS A 27 58.25 16.99 23.16
N THR A 28 58.26 18.00 22.30
CA THR A 28 57.07 18.40 21.53
C THR A 28 56.74 17.38 20.45
N LEU A 29 57.75 16.84 19.78
CA LEU A 29 57.62 15.76 18.81
C LEU A 29 57.13 14.47 19.47
N GLU A 30 57.65 14.12 20.64
CA GLU A 30 57.21 12.97 21.44
C GLU A 30 55.74 13.10 21.87
N ARG A 31 55.32 14.28 22.35
CA ARG A 31 53.91 14.56 22.65
C ARG A 31 53.04 14.47 21.40
N TYR A 32 53.50 15.00 20.27
CA TYR A 32 52.76 14.91 19.01
C TYR A 32 52.63 13.47 18.53
N GLN A 33 53.70 12.67 18.60
CA GLN A 33 53.69 11.25 18.28
C GLN A 33 52.72 10.49 19.19
N LYS A 34 52.74 10.75 20.49
CA LYS A 34 51.84 10.10 21.45
C LYS A 34 50.36 10.50 21.27
N CYS A 35 50.08 11.74 20.86
CA CYS A 35 48.71 12.19 20.60
C CYS A 35 48.19 11.79 19.21
N SER A 36 49.04 11.86 18.18
CA SER A 36 48.69 11.57 16.78
C SER A 36 48.73 10.08 16.47
N TYR A 37 49.72 9.36 17.00
CA TYR A 37 49.89 7.92 16.78
C TYR A 37 49.51 7.09 18.00
N GLY A 38 49.51 7.61 19.23
CA GLY A 38 49.06 6.82 20.39
C GLY A 38 47.56 6.49 20.37
N ALA A 39 46.74 7.26 19.63
CA ALA A 39 45.35 6.90 19.33
C ALA A 39 45.22 5.90 18.16
N VAL A 40 46.23 5.85 17.27
CA VAL A 40 46.28 4.99 16.07
C VAL A 40 46.95 3.63 16.36
N GLU A 41 47.92 3.58 17.27
CA GLU A 41 48.66 2.38 17.70
C GLU A 41 47.86 1.49 18.64
N VAL A 42 46.80 2.00 19.27
CA VAL A 42 45.77 1.13 19.82
C VAL A 42 44.99 0.60 18.63
N THR A 43 45.40 -0.57 18.13
CA THR A 43 44.84 -1.53 17.15
C THR A 43 43.32 -1.52 16.83
N LYS A 44 42.52 -0.73 17.53
CA LYS A 44 41.07 -0.56 17.44
C LYS A 44 40.55 0.05 16.12
N PRO A 45 41.04 1.18 15.55
CA PRO A 45 40.38 1.77 14.38
C PRO A 45 40.52 0.92 13.12
N ALA A 46 41.68 0.28 12.91
CA ALA A 46 41.87 -0.66 11.80
C ALA A 46 41.02 -1.94 11.97
N LYS A 47 40.95 -2.48 13.19
CA LYS A 47 40.13 -3.66 13.51
C LYS A 47 38.63 -3.36 13.42
N GLU A 48 38.21 -2.17 13.82
CA GLU A 48 36.83 -1.68 13.71
C GLU A 48 36.45 -1.45 12.25
N LEU A 49 37.31 -0.84 11.44
CA LEU A 49 37.11 -0.68 10.00
C LEU A 49 37.00 -2.03 9.28
N GLU A 50 37.90 -2.96 9.56
CA GLU A 50 37.84 -4.35 9.07
C GLU A 50 36.55 -5.06 9.51
N SER A 51 36.13 -4.87 10.76
CA SER A 51 34.88 -5.45 11.26
C SER A 51 33.65 -4.87 10.56
N SER A 52 33.62 -3.55 10.37
CA SER A 52 32.56 -2.83 9.66
C SER A 52 32.48 -3.25 8.20
N TYR A 53 33.63 -3.39 7.53
CA TYR A 53 33.69 -3.89 6.16
C TYR A 53 33.16 -5.32 6.05
N ARG A 54 33.50 -6.20 7.00
CA ARG A 54 32.97 -7.57 7.04
C ARG A 54 31.47 -7.61 7.30
N GLU A 55 30.94 -6.73 8.15
CA GLU A 55 29.50 -6.58 8.37
C GLU A 55 28.78 -6.07 7.14
N TYR A 56 29.36 -5.08 6.45
CA TYR A 56 28.89 -4.60 5.16
C TYR A 56 28.81 -5.73 4.14
N LEU A 57 29.85 -6.56 4.01
CA LEU A 57 29.84 -7.69 3.08
C LEU A 57 28.74 -8.71 3.42
N LYS A 58 28.50 -8.99 4.71
CA LYS A 58 27.39 -9.83 5.14
C LYS A 58 26.04 -9.22 4.76
N LEU A 59 25.86 -7.92 4.97
CA LEU A 59 24.64 -7.20 4.62
C LEU A 59 24.42 -7.21 3.10
N LYS A 60 25.48 -6.94 2.32
CA LYS A 60 25.46 -6.98 0.85
C LYS A 60 25.05 -8.37 0.34
N ALA A 61 25.61 -9.44 0.89
CA ALA A 61 25.24 -10.79 0.52
C ALA A 61 23.76 -11.10 0.83
N ARG A 62 23.24 -10.62 1.96
CA ARG A 62 21.81 -10.76 2.30
C ARG A 62 20.93 -9.97 1.32
N PHE A 63 21.33 -8.76 0.95
CA PHE A 63 20.62 -7.94 -0.03
C PHE A 63 20.57 -8.62 -1.40
N GLU A 64 21.70 -9.09 -1.92
CA GLU A 64 21.77 -9.78 -3.21
C GLU A 64 20.95 -11.07 -3.21
N SER A 65 20.94 -11.81 -2.10
CA SER A 65 20.08 -12.97 -1.92
C SER A 65 18.60 -12.60 -1.98
N LEU A 66 18.20 -11.56 -1.23
CA LEU A 66 16.82 -11.07 -1.23
C LEU A 66 16.38 -10.60 -2.62
N GLN A 67 17.23 -9.84 -3.32
CA GLN A 67 16.96 -9.36 -4.67
C GLN A 67 16.84 -10.52 -5.67
N ARG A 68 17.65 -11.58 -5.52
CA ARG A 68 17.50 -12.80 -6.33
C ARG A 68 16.15 -13.47 -6.05
N THR A 69 15.76 -13.63 -4.79
CA THR A 69 14.46 -14.18 -4.44
C THR A 69 13.30 -13.36 -5.00
N GLN A 70 13.38 -12.02 -4.96
CA GLN A 70 12.36 -11.15 -5.55
C GLN A 70 12.22 -11.37 -7.06
N ARG A 71 13.34 -11.42 -7.80
CA ARG A 71 13.32 -11.72 -9.24
C ARG A 71 12.70 -13.06 -9.53
N ASN A 72 13.07 -14.10 -8.77
CA ASN A 72 12.45 -15.42 -8.90
C ASN A 72 10.93 -15.38 -8.67
N LEU A 73 10.45 -14.66 -7.64
CA LEU A 73 9.03 -14.49 -7.37
C LEU A 73 8.28 -13.74 -8.49
N LEU A 74 8.99 -12.91 -9.26
CA LEU A 74 8.47 -12.23 -10.45
C LEU A 74 8.58 -13.08 -11.72
N GLY A 75 9.13 -14.30 -11.63
CA GLY A 75 9.34 -15.20 -12.76
C GLY A 75 10.60 -14.91 -13.56
N GLU A 76 11.52 -14.09 -13.04
CA GLU A 76 12.79 -13.74 -13.65
C GLU A 76 13.93 -14.63 -13.13
N ASP A 77 15.01 -14.78 -13.90
CA ASP A 77 16.24 -15.50 -13.53
C ASP A 77 16.03 -16.91 -12.93
N LEU A 78 15.08 -17.67 -13.46
CA LEU A 78 14.74 -19.01 -12.97
C LEU A 78 15.74 -20.09 -13.37
N GLY A 79 16.61 -19.84 -14.36
CA GLY A 79 17.55 -20.83 -14.90
C GLY A 79 18.48 -21.52 -13.87
N PRO A 80 18.95 -20.84 -12.81
CA PRO A 80 19.76 -21.48 -11.76
C PRO A 80 18.99 -22.38 -10.79
N LEU A 81 17.66 -22.35 -10.79
CA LEU A 81 16.85 -23.16 -9.87
C LEU A 81 16.64 -24.56 -10.43
N ASN A 82 16.67 -25.56 -9.56
CA ASN A 82 16.31 -26.93 -9.93
C ASN A 82 14.80 -27.16 -9.88
N THR A 83 14.35 -28.33 -10.35
CA THR A 83 12.92 -28.68 -10.42
C THR A 83 12.20 -28.61 -9.07
N LYS A 84 12.82 -29.08 -7.98
CA LYS A 84 12.22 -29.03 -6.63
C LYS A 84 12.06 -27.60 -6.14
N GLU A 85 13.03 -26.73 -6.45
CA GLU A 85 12.99 -25.31 -6.11
C GLU A 85 11.90 -24.58 -6.91
N LEU A 86 11.76 -24.88 -8.20
CA LEU A 86 10.67 -24.34 -9.04
C LEU A 86 9.30 -24.74 -8.50
N GLU A 87 9.09 -26.02 -8.19
CA GLU A 87 7.83 -26.50 -7.65
C GLU A 87 7.52 -25.85 -6.29
N HIS A 88 8.54 -25.60 -5.46
CA HIS A 88 8.35 -24.89 -4.20
C HIS A 88 7.92 -23.45 -4.43
N LEU A 89 8.58 -22.76 -5.35
CA LEU A 89 8.25 -21.39 -5.75
C LEU A 89 6.82 -21.29 -6.30
N GLU A 90 6.42 -22.22 -7.17
CA GLU A 90 5.07 -22.30 -7.72
C GLU A 90 4.02 -22.47 -6.63
N ARG A 91 4.21 -23.45 -5.73
CA ARG A 91 3.30 -23.68 -4.60
C ARG A 91 3.20 -22.45 -3.69
N GLN A 92 4.31 -21.75 -3.46
CA GLN A 92 4.33 -20.53 -2.66
C GLN A 92 3.51 -19.41 -3.33
N LEU A 93 3.69 -19.19 -4.63
CA LEU A 93 2.96 -18.19 -5.40
C LEU A 93 1.46 -18.51 -5.49
N ASP A 94 1.10 -19.76 -5.76
CA ASP A 94 -0.30 -20.20 -5.84
C ASP A 94 -1.02 -20.01 -4.49
N SER A 95 -0.38 -20.42 -3.38
CA SER A 95 -0.93 -20.24 -2.03
C SER A 95 -1.12 -18.77 -1.68
N SER A 96 -0.12 -17.93 -1.93
CA SER A 96 -0.20 -16.49 -1.65
C SER A 96 -1.26 -15.81 -2.51
N LEU A 97 -1.36 -16.16 -3.79
CA LEU A 97 -2.38 -15.61 -4.70
C LEU A 97 -3.79 -15.99 -4.25
N LYS A 98 -4.01 -17.25 -3.85
CA LYS A 98 -5.28 -17.71 -3.28
C LYS A 98 -5.62 -16.91 -2.03
N GLN A 99 -4.66 -16.69 -1.13
CA GLN A 99 -4.88 -15.88 0.07
C GLN A 99 -5.25 -14.44 -0.27
N VAL A 100 -4.50 -13.77 -1.15
CA VAL A 100 -4.79 -12.38 -1.57
C VAL A 100 -6.19 -12.27 -2.19
N ARG A 101 -6.56 -13.20 -3.07
CA ARG A 101 -7.89 -13.24 -3.66
C ARG A 101 -8.98 -13.45 -2.60
N SER A 102 -8.78 -14.40 -1.70
CA SER A 102 -9.71 -14.67 -0.60
C SER A 102 -9.93 -13.44 0.26
N THR A 103 -8.85 -12.79 0.72
CA THR A 103 -8.92 -11.57 1.53
C THR A 103 -9.62 -10.44 0.79
N LYS A 104 -9.32 -10.24 -0.50
CA LYS A 104 -9.98 -9.21 -1.32
C LYS A 104 -11.48 -9.48 -1.47
N THR A 105 -11.85 -10.72 -1.76
CA THR A 105 -13.26 -11.12 -1.89
C THR A 105 -14.00 -10.94 -0.58
N GLN A 106 -13.43 -11.41 0.53
CA GLN A 106 -14.05 -11.25 1.85
C GLN A 106 -14.26 -9.77 2.18
N PHE A 107 -13.25 -8.93 1.97
CA PHE A 107 -13.37 -7.49 2.18
C PHE A 107 -14.50 -6.87 1.36
N MET A 108 -14.64 -7.23 0.09
CA MET A 108 -15.73 -6.73 -0.77
C MET A 108 -17.11 -7.22 -0.29
N LEU A 109 -17.21 -8.47 0.18
CA LEU A 109 -18.45 -9.01 0.74
C LEU A 109 -18.85 -8.29 2.04
N ASP A 110 -17.87 -8.01 2.90
CA ASP A 110 -18.10 -7.27 4.14
C ASP A 110 -18.60 -5.85 3.83
N GLN A 111 -17.96 -5.16 2.87
CA GLN A 111 -18.43 -3.84 2.42
C GLN A 111 -19.84 -3.87 1.83
N LEU A 112 -20.16 -4.91 1.04
CA LEU A 112 -21.50 -5.08 0.49
C LEU A 112 -22.55 -5.26 1.59
N SER A 113 -22.27 -6.14 2.57
CA SER A 113 -23.15 -6.39 3.71
C SER A 113 -23.39 -5.13 4.54
N ASP A 114 -22.33 -4.36 4.80
CA ASP A 114 -22.43 -3.08 5.53
C ASP A 114 -23.32 -2.07 4.80
N LEU A 115 -23.19 -1.99 3.47
CA LEU A 115 -24.00 -1.10 2.65
C LEU A 115 -25.46 -1.54 2.59
N GLN A 116 -25.73 -2.84 2.42
CA GLN A 116 -27.09 -3.39 2.45
C GLN A 116 -27.78 -3.13 3.79
N THR A 117 -27.05 -3.27 4.90
CA THR A 117 -27.57 -2.95 6.23
C THR A 117 -27.92 -1.47 6.36
N LYS A 118 -27.06 -0.57 5.86
CA LYS A 118 -27.33 0.88 5.85
C LYS A 118 -28.51 1.24 4.96
N GLU A 119 -28.62 0.64 3.78
CA GLU A 119 -29.76 0.80 2.88
C GLU A 119 -31.07 0.43 3.60
N GLN A 120 -31.11 -0.74 4.24
CA GLN A 120 -32.29 -1.20 4.96
C GLN A 120 -32.68 -0.24 6.10
N MET A 121 -31.72 0.25 6.87
CA MET A 121 -31.98 1.24 7.93
C MET A 121 -32.55 2.55 7.37
N LEU A 122 -32.01 3.03 6.24
CA LEU A 122 -32.49 4.25 5.60
C LEU A 122 -33.90 4.08 5.01
N VAL A 123 -34.19 2.92 4.41
CA VAL A 123 -35.52 2.60 3.88
C VAL A 123 -36.55 2.60 5.02
N GLU A 124 -36.25 1.96 6.15
CA GLU A 124 -37.16 1.91 7.29
C GLU A 124 -37.36 3.30 7.93
N ALA A 125 -36.29 4.07 8.07
CA ALA A 125 -36.37 5.45 8.57
C ALA A 125 -37.21 6.33 7.64
N ASN A 126 -37.01 6.23 6.33
CA ASN A 126 -37.76 6.99 5.33
C ASN A 126 -39.24 6.61 5.36
N ARG A 127 -39.56 5.31 5.41
CA ARG A 127 -40.93 4.81 5.58
C ARG A 127 -41.60 5.38 6.83
N SER A 128 -40.91 5.37 7.97
CA SER A 128 -41.43 5.95 9.22
C SER A 128 -41.72 7.45 9.08
N LEU A 129 -40.86 8.19 8.40
CA LEU A 129 -41.07 9.61 8.13
C LEU A 129 -42.25 9.87 7.19
N THR A 130 -42.42 9.06 6.13
CA THR A 130 -43.57 9.15 5.22
C THR A 130 -44.88 8.96 5.97
N VAL A 131 -44.97 7.93 6.82
CA VAL A 131 -46.16 7.68 7.65
C VAL A 131 -46.45 8.86 8.58
N LYS A 132 -45.43 9.38 9.27
CA LYS A 132 -45.59 10.55 10.16
C LYS A 132 -46.05 11.80 9.39
N LEU A 133 -45.53 12.02 8.17
CA LEU A 133 -45.94 13.14 7.33
C LEU A 133 -47.42 13.01 6.95
N GLU A 134 -47.86 11.82 6.57
CA GLU A 134 -49.25 11.54 6.21
C GLU A 134 -50.20 11.72 7.40
N GLU A 135 -49.81 11.29 8.61
CA GLU A 135 -50.55 11.53 9.84
C GLU A 135 -50.68 13.03 10.17
N ILE A 136 -49.59 13.79 10.05
CA ILE A 136 -49.59 15.25 10.27
C ILE A 136 -50.47 15.94 9.23
N ASN A 137 -50.35 15.56 7.95
CA ASN A 137 -51.15 16.14 6.87
C ASN A 137 -52.65 15.85 7.08
N SER A 138 -52.99 14.61 7.44
CA SER A 138 -54.36 14.23 7.79
C SER A 138 -54.88 15.06 8.95
N ARG A 139 -54.11 15.19 10.04
CA ARG A 139 -54.46 16.03 11.20
C ARG A 139 -54.67 17.49 10.83
N ASN A 140 -53.82 18.05 9.97
CA ASN A 140 -53.94 19.43 9.49
C ASN A 140 -55.19 19.61 8.60
N HIS A 141 -55.52 18.64 7.75
CA HIS A 141 -56.75 18.63 6.96
C HIS A 141 -58.00 18.63 7.84
N TYR A 142 -58.04 17.79 8.87
CA TYR A 142 -59.14 17.80 9.83
C TYR A 142 -59.21 19.16 10.56
N ARG A 143 -58.09 19.71 11.02
CA ARG A 143 -58.06 21.01 11.72
C ARG A 143 -58.56 22.16 10.84
N GLN A 144 -58.20 22.22 9.55
CA GLN A 144 -58.74 23.21 8.61
C GLN A 144 -60.25 23.01 8.37
N SER A 145 -60.73 21.76 8.32
CA SER A 145 -62.16 21.45 8.23
C SER A 145 -62.95 21.91 9.46
N TRP A 146 -62.34 21.92 10.66
CA TRP A 146 -62.97 22.43 11.88
C TRP A 146 -62.91 23.96 11.99
N GLU A 147 -61.81 24.59 11.54
CA GLU A 147 -61.68 26.06 11.47
C GLU A 147 -62.55 26.71 10.36
N ALA A 148 -62.97 25.94 9.35
CA ALA A 148 -63.95 26.39 8.33
C ALA A 148 -65.41 26.40 8.82
N GLY A 149 -65.69 25.94 10.04
CA GLY A 149 -67.03 25.86 10.62
C GLY A 149 -67.62 27.18 11.13
N ASP A 150 -66.89 28.29 11.07
CA ASP A 150 -67.35 29.59 11.61
C ASP A 150 -67.30 30.77 10.61
N GLN A 151 -67.20 30.51 9.30
CA GLN A 151 -67.39 31.56 8.29
C GLN A 151 -68.24 31.08 7.11
N SER A 152 -69.54 31.41 7.20
CA SER A 152 -70.45 31.85 6.13
C SER A 152 -70.38 31.21 4.72
N MET A 153 -71.53 30.61 4.36
CA MET A 153 -72.21 30.53 3.04
C MET A 153 -71.53 29.84 1.83
N PRO A 154 -72.21 28.88 1.16
CA PRO A 154 -71.72 28.22 -0.04
C PRO A 154 -72.23 28.89 -1.32
N TYR A 155 -71.34 29.16 -2.28
CA TYR A 155 -71.71 29.28 -3.69
C TYR A 155 -70.64 28.65 -4.60
N GLY A 156 -71.04 27.56 -5.28
CA GLY A 156 -70.64 27.21 -6.65
C GLY A 156 -69.25 26.60 -6.92
N GLY A 157 -69.25 25.31 -7.31
CA GLY A 157 -68.42 24.86 -8.44
C GLY A 157 -67.30 23.83 -8.19
N GLY A 158 -67.64 22.54 -8.31
CA GLY A 158 -66.85 21.48 -8.98
C GLY A 158 -65.54 20.95 -8.34
N PRO A 159 -65.27 19.62 -8.37
CA PRO A 159 -64.03 19.07 -7.85
C PRO A 159 -62.92 19.16 -8.91
N GLN A 160 -61.81 19.84 -8.60
CA GLN A 160 -60.56 19.70 -9.35
C GLN A 160 -59.62 18.75 -8.63
N ASN A 161 -59.50 17.59 -9.28
CA ASN A 161 -58.45 16.61 -9.14
C ASN A 161 -57.11 17.22 -9.57
N SER A 162 -56.08 17.11 -8.75
CA SER A 162 -54.69 17.32 -9.17
C SER A 162 -53.78 16.31 -8.47
N HIS A 163 -53.75 15.12 -9.06
CA HIS A 163 -52.57 14.27 -9.11
C HIS A 163 -51.39 15.06 -9.72
N SER A 164 -50.24 15.11 -9.02
CA SER A 164 -48.91 14.81 -9.59
C SER A 164 -47.78 15.33 -8.68
N HIS A 165 -47.40 14.56 -7.67
CA HIS A 165 -46.01 14.55 -7.17
C HIS A 165 -45.56 13.11 -6.98
N GLN A 166 -45.70 12.35 -8.07
CA GLN A 166 -45.10 11.02 -8.21
C GLN A 166 -43.86 11.23 -9.09
N GLY A 167 -42.68 11.26 -8.49
CA GLY A 167 -41.43 11.34 -9.24
C GLY A 167 -40.27 11.97 -8.48
N PHE A 168 -39.73 11.29 -7.48
CA PHE A 168 -38.31 11.50 -7.11
C PHE A 168 -37.62 10.29 -6.47
N PHE A 169 -38.17 9.08 -6.57
CA PHE A 169 -37.41 7.89 -6.23
C PHE A 169 -37.66 6.84 -7.30
N GLN A 170 -36.75 6.79 -8.27
CA GLN A 170 -36.55 5.62 -9.10
C GLN A 170 -35.76 4.63 -8.24
N PRO A 171 -36.29 3.44 -7.89
CA PRO A 171 -35.46 2.37 -7.38
C PRO A 171 -34.46 2.04 -8.49
N LEU A 172 -33.17 2.11 -8.20
CA LEU A 172 -32.16 1.60 -9.11
C LEU A 172 -32.41 0.09 -9.21
N GLU A 173 -32.92 -0.37 -10.36
CA GLU A 173 -32.93 -1.78 -10.69
C GLU A 173 -31.47 -2.26 -10.77
N CYS A 174 -31.02 -2.93 -9.72
CA CYS A 174 -29.77 -3.66 -9.71
C CYS A 174 -29.82 -4.73 -10.79
N ASN A 175 -29.25 -4.46 -11.96
CA ASN A 175 -29.04 -5.46 -12.99
C ASN A 175 -28.07 -6.53 -12.45
N PRO A 176 -28.44 -7.81 -12.37
CA PRO A 176 -27.54 -8.87 -11.95
C PRO A 176 -26.70 -9.31 -13.15
N THR A 177 -25.77 -8.49 -13.61
CA THR A 177 -24.92 -8.82 -14.78
C THR A 177 -23.71 -9.70 -14.44
N LEU A 178 -23.72 -10.41 -13.31
CA LEU A 178 -22.65 -11.34 -12.96
C LEU A 178 -23.22 -12.71 -12.57
N GLN A 179 -23.75 -13.43 -13.56
CA GLN A 179 -23.78 -14.89 -13.50
C GLN A 179 -22.39 -15.42 -13.85
N ILE A 180 -21.56 -15.64 -12.84
CA ILE A 180 -20.32 -16.43 -12.95
C ILE A 180 -20.52 -17.74 -12.15
N GLY A 181 -21.26 -18.67 -12.78
CA GLY A 181 -21.26 -20.15 -12.65
C GLY A 181 -21.51 -20.83 -11.29
N PRO A 182 -21.58 -22.19 -11.25
CA PRO A 182 -22.20 -23.14 -12.17
C PRO A 182 -23.47 -23.79 -11.57
N ASP A 183 -24.20 -24.51 -12.42
CA ASP A 183 -25.31 -25.42 -12.16
C ASP A 183 -25.36 -26.09 -10.78
N TYR A 184 -26.49 -25.93 -10.09
CA TYR A 184 -27.15 -27.04 -9.39
C TYR A 184 -28.65 -26.94 -9.63
N ARG A 185 -29.13 -27.46 -10.76
CA ARG A 185 -30.54 -27.82 -10.90
C ARG A 185 -30.67 -29.25 -11.39
N TYR A 186 -31.32 -30.05 -10.55
CA TYR A 186 -31.60 -31.46 -10.75
C TYR A 186 -32.71 -31.63 -11.81
N ASN A 187 -32.42 -32.50 -12.79
CA ASN A 187 -33.29 -33.26 -13.71
C ASN A 187 -34.26 -32.53 -14.66
N ASP A 188 -34.00 -32.66 -15.97
CA ASP A 188 -34.95 -33.29 -16.89
C ASP A 188 -34.23 -33.96 -18.09
N VAL A 189 -34.93 -34.90 -18.70
CA VAL A 189 -34.51 -36.06 -19.48
C VAL A 189 -34.15 -35.78 -20.95
N ALA A 190 -33.13 -36.51 -21.44
CA ALA A 190 -32.85 -36.95 -22.82
C ALA A 190 -32.63 -35.90 -23.94
N SER A 191 -31.41 -35.86 -24.50
CA SER A 191 -31.07 -36.50 -25.80
C SER A 191 -29.69 -36.06 -26.30
N ASP A 192 -29.02 -37.01 -26.94
CA ASP A 192 -27.69 -36.93 -27.54
C ASP A 192 -27.52 -35.79 -28.56
N GLN A 193 -26.37 -35.10 -28.56
CA GLN A 193 -25.45 -35.12 -29.71
C GLN A 193 -24.15 -34.33 -29.47
N ILE A 194 -23.06 -34.99 -29.84
CA ILE A 194 -21.68 -34.55 -29.90
C ILE A 194 -21.52 -33.64 -31.13
N THR A 195 -20.89 -32.47 -31.03
CA THR A 195 -20.01 -31.93 -32.09
C THR A 195 -19.03 -30.91 -31.50
N ALA A 196 -17.74 -31.24 -31.61
CA ALA A 196 -16.63 -30.33 -31.46
C ALA A 196 -16.32 -29.67 -32.81
N THR A 197 -16.01 -28.38 -32.81
CA THR A 197 -15.23 -27.73 -33.89
C THR A 197 -14.51 -26.49 -33.37
N THR A 198 -13.18 -26.62 -33.25
CA THR A 198 -12.11 -25.67 -33.60
C THR A 198 -12.53 -24.59 -34.63
N GLN A 199 -12.09 -23.31 -34.59
CA GLN A 199 -10.71 -22.77 -34.71
C GLN A 199 -10.75 -21.20 -34.67
N PRO A 200 -9.66 -20.41 -34.87
CA PRO A 200 -9.31 -19.28 -34.01
C PRO A 200 -9.25 -17.89 -34.71
N GLN A 201 -8.79 -16.89 -33.94
CA GLN A 201 -7.99 -15.72 -34.39
C GLN A 201 -8.74 -14.44 -34.75
N GLN A 202 -8.64 -13.42 -33.87
CA GLN A 202 -8.19 -12.09 -34.30
C GLN A 202 -7.66 -11.22 -33.14
N VAL A 203 -6.53 -10.59 -33.42
CA VAL A 203 -5.77 -9.66 -32.58
C VAL A 203 -6.33 -8.25 -32.77
N SER A 204 -6.72 -7.57 -31.69
CA SER A 204 -6.61 -6.11 -31.61
C SER A 204 -6.52 -5.69 -30.15
N GLY A 205 -5.42 -5.02 -29.78
CA GLY A 205 -5.18 -4.53 -28.44
C GLY A 205 -6.18 -3.45 -28.05
N PHE A 206 -7.01 -3.76 -27.04
CA PHE A 206 -7.74 -2.76 -26.27
C PHE A 206 -7.10 -2.69 -24.88
N ILE A 207 -6.48 -1.54 -24.58
CA ILE A 207 -6.04 -1.21 -23.21
C ILE A 207 -7.30 -0.83 -22.42
N PRO A 208 -7.61 -1.48 -21.29
CA PRO A 208 -8.82 -1.16 -20.54
C PRO A 208 -8.66 0.15 -19.76
N GLY A 209 -9.73 0.94 -19.69
CA GLY A 209 -9.77 2.32 -19.15
C GLY A 209 -9.53 2.51 -17.64
N TRP A 210 -8.96 1.52 -16.94
CA TRP A 210 -8.43 1.73 -15.58
C TRP A 210 -6.97 2.18 -15.57
N MET A 211 -6.35 2.27 -16.75
CA MET A 211 -4.96 2.67 -16.95
C MET A 211 -4.83 4.12 -17.47
N LEU A 212 -5.85 4.96 -17.27
CA LEU A 212 -5.87 6.40 -17.54
C LEU A 212 -6.00 7.18 -16.23
#